data_AF-A0A6A6X8B4-F1
#
_entry.id   AF-A0A6A6X8B4-F1
#
_cell.length_a   1.000
_cell.length_b   1.000
_cell.length_c   1.000
_cell.angle_alpha   90.00
_cell.angle_beta   90.00
_cell.angle_gamma   90.00
#
_symmetry.space_group_name_H-M   'P 1'
#
loop_
_entity.id
_entity.type
_entity.pdbx_description
1 polymer ?
#
loop_
_entity_poly.entity_id
_entity_poly.type
_entity_poly.pdbx_seq_one_letter_code
_entity_poly.pdbx_strand_id
1 'polypeptide(L)'
;MAGPAKKRFAAKDTAALVTSWLRTTENDRPYIYDQREQQRRKQQQSAEQTQGEPTNSAPALIAAPTPIPSRIATQPAIDPSVVDAVFRLQTPPEEAYNRRHNMITLQFKWAIEIVGEQNFECNFRDPRKVLGRSTPLYNQGIMAGLPLKILAWLAGTPGTEELVLPIEIFDAKSNGR
;
A
#
# COMPACT_ATOMS: atom_id res chain seq x y z
N MET A 1 -62.46 -33.18 -3.66
CA MET A 1 -61.81 -32.58 -4.85
C MET A 1 -61.88 -31.06 -4.70
N ALA A 2 -60.80 -30.43 -4.22
CA ALA A 2 -60.73 -28.99 -3.99
C ALA A 2 -59.81 -28.35 -5.04
N GLY A 3 -60.33 -27.38 -5.79
CA GLY A 3 -59.61 -26.70 -6.87
C GLY A 3 -58.67 -25.60 -6.35
N PRO A 4 -57.52 -25.36 -7.00
CA PRO A 4 -56.59 -24.33 -6.57
C PRO A 4 -57.02 -22.93 -7.04
N ALA A 5 -57.14 -22.01 -6.07
CA ALA A 5 -57.40 -20.59 -6.28
C ALA A 5 -56.16 -19.90 -6.88
N LYS A 6 -56.28 -19.42 -8.12
CA LYS A 6 -55.31 -18.56 -8.80
C LYS A 6 -55.36 -17.14 -8.20
N LYS A 7 -54.37 -16.77 -7.39
CA LYS A 7 -54.13 -15.36 -7.03
C LYS A 7 -53.31 -14.68 -8.13
N ARG A 8 -53.98 -13.84 -8.91
CA ARG A 8 -53.35 -12.90 -9.86
C ARG A 8 -52.82 -11.71 -9.05
N PHE A 9 -51.49 -11.56 -8.99
CA PHE A 9 -50.89 -10.32 -8.50
C PHE A 9 -50.80 -9.34 -9.67
N ALA A 10 -51.51 -8.22 -9.52
CA ALA A 10 -51.45 -7.09 -10.42
C ALA A 10 -50.11 -6.38 -10.26
N ALA A 11 -49.33 -6.29 -11.35
CA ALA A 11 -48.25 -5.34 -11.47
C ALA A 11 -48.87 -3.94 -11.49
N LYS A 12 -48.56 -3.13 -10.48
CA LYS A 12 -48.85 -1.71 -10.50
C LYS A 12 -47.56 -0.97 -10.83
N ASP A 13 -47.65 -0.24 -11.92
CA ASP A 13 -46.74 0.80 -12.36
C ASP A 13 -46.19 1.63 -11.20
N THR A 14 -44.87 1.65 -11.09
CA THR A 14 -44.10 2.66 -10.34
C THR A 14 -43.08 3.28 -11.29
N ALA A 15 -43.60 3.87 -12.36
CA ALA A 15 -42.87 4.81 -13.19
C ALA A 15 -43.22 6.23 -12.71
N ALA A 16 -42.21 6.95 -12.22
CA ALA A 16 -42.08 8.42 -12.11
C ALA A 16 -41.50 8.81 -10.75
N LEU A 17 -40.20 9.15 -10.75
CA LEU A 17 -39.56 10.27 -10.02
C LEU A 17 -38.04 10.02 -9.96
N VAL A 18 -37.34 10.14 -11.10
CA VAL A 18 -35.87 10.25 -11.10
C VAL A 18 -35.45 11.26 -12.18
N THR A 19 -35.67 12.54 -11.89
CA THR A 19 -35.00 13.62 -12.60
C THR A 19 -34.78 14.77 -11.61
N SER A 20 -33.51 15.01 -11.26
CA SER A 20 -32.93 16.28 -10.79
C SER A 20 -32.09 16.15 -9.52
N TRP A 21 -30.86 15.65 -9.65
CA TRP A 21 -29.74 15.99 -8.74
C TRP A 21 -28.39 15.91 -9.49
N LEU A 22 -28.24 16.73 -10.54
CA LEU A 22 -26.98 16.92 -11.27
C LEU A 22 -26.66 18.41 -11.34
N ARG A 23 -26.05 18.96 -10.27
CA ARG A 23 -25.24 20.19 -10.27
C ARG A 23 -24.81 20.54 -8.85
N THR A 24 -23.59 20.15 -8.49
CA THR A 24 -22.68 20.70 -7.45
C THR A 24 -21.65 19.59 -7.22
N THR A 25 -20.37 19.71 -7.55
CA THR A 25 -19.41 20.72 -7.09
C THR A 25 -18.15 20.63 -7.97
N GLU A 26 -17.97 21.60 -8.86
CA GLU A 26 -16.67 21.87 -9.49
C GLU A 26 -16.03 23.05 -8.75
N ASN A 27 -14.74 22.92 -8.44
CA ASN A 27 -13.78 24.00 -8.20
C ASN A 27 -13.98 24.92 -6.99
N ASP A 28 -13.80 24.41 -5.78
CA ASP A 28 -13.13 25.20 -4.73
C ASP A 28 -12.58 24.29 -3.62
N ARG A 29 -11.35 23.81 -3.80
CA ARG A 29 -10.52 23.38 -2.67
C ARG A 29 -9.40 24.40 -2.50
N PRO A 30 -9.36 25.14 -1.38
CA PRO A 30 -8.30 26.09 -1.12
C PRO A 30 -6.96 25.36 -1.01
N TYR A 31 -5.95 25.96 -1.65
CA TYR A 31 -4.58 25.51 -1.76
C TYR A 31 -3.85 25.61 -0.39
N ILE A 32 -4.08 24.66 0.51
CA ILE A 32 -3.39 24.59 1.83
C ILE A 32 -2.06 23.81 1.69
N TYR A 33 -1.17 24.23 0.79
CA TYR A 33 0.14 23.57 0.61
C TYR A 33 1.36 24.46 0.87
N ASP A 34 1.21 25.75 1.15
CA ASP A 34 2.37 26.66 1.18
C ASP A 34 3.01 26.84 2.58
N GLN A 35 2.27 26.61 3.67
CA GLN A 35 2.74 27.04 5.01
C GLN A 35 3.77 26.08 5.66
N ARG A 36 3.76 24.78 5.34
CA ARG A 36 4.72 23.80 5.90
C ARG A 36 6.09 23.86 5.22
N GLU A 37 6.14 24.11 3.91
CA GLU A 37 7.40 24.30 3.18
C GLU A 37 8.21 25.48 3.75
N GLN A 38 7.54 26.58 4.08
CA GLN A 38 8.21 27.76 4.65
C GLN A 38 8.81 27.50 6.05
N GLN A 39 8.18 26.65 6.88
CA GLN A 39 8.76 26.28 8.18
C GLN A 39 9.98 25.37 8.06
N ARG A 40 10.01 24.44 7.09
CA ARG A 40 11.20 23.60 6.85
C ARG A 40 12.42 24.42 6.39
N ARG A 41 12.21 25.43 5.54
CA ARG A 41 13.29 26.31 5.08
C ARG A 41 13.92 27.12 6.22
N LYS A 42 13.13 27.59 7.18
CA LYS A 42 13.64 28.31 8.36
C LYS A 42 14.46 27.42 9.30
N GLN A 43 14.12 26.13 9.44
CA GLN A 43 14.88 25.22 10.31
C GLN A 43 16.21 24.77 9.68
N GLN A 44 16.29 24.65 8.35
CA GLN A 44 17.54 24.26 7.69
C GLN A 44 18.62 25.35 7.80
N GLN A 45 18.24 26.63 7.74
CA GLN A 45 19.21 27.74 7.85
C GLN A 45 19.82 27.89 9.26
N SER A 46 19.22 27.30 10.30
CA SER A 46 19.77 27.36 11.66
C SER A 46 20.74 26.23 12.00
N ALA A 47 20.90 25.23 11.13
CA ALA A 47 21.72 24.04 11.41
C ALA A 47 23.16 24.09 10.82
N GLU A 48 23.49 25.11 10.03
CA GLU A 48 24.77 25.18 9.29
C GLU A 48 25.89 25.95 10.01
N GLN A 49 25.78 26.24 11.30
CA GLN A 49 26.73 27.10 12.03
C GLN A 49 27.50 26.46 13.20
N THR A 50 27.65 25.13 13.21
CA THR A 50 28.51 24.46 14.21
C THR A 50 29.52 23.53 13.56
N GLN A 51 30.49 24.12 12.84
CA GLN A 51 31.73 23.46 12.47
C GLN A 51 32.81 23.84 13.51
N GLY A 52 32.89 23.03 14.57
CA GLY A 52 33.98 23.02 15.52
C GLY A 52 34.82 21.76 15.28
N GLU A 53 35.99 21.95 14.67
CA GLU A 53 37.03 20.95 14.47
C GLU A 53 37.74 20.67 15.80
N PRO A 54 37.93 19.40 16.18
CA PRO A 54 39.18 19.06 16.83
C PRO A 54 39.92 17.97 16.05
N THR A 55 41.07 18.39 15.51
CA THR A 55 42.17 17.53 15.10
C THR A 55 42.66 16.74 16.31
N ASN A 56 42.48 15.42 16.28
CA ASN A 56 43.20 14.53 17.19
C ASN A 56 43.92 13.46 16.37
N SER A 57 45.17 13.77 16.05
CA SER A 57 46.13 12.85 15.47
C SER A 57 46.47 11.77 16.49
N ALA A 58 46.15 10.51 16.18
CA ALA A 58 46.65 9.35 16.89
C ALA A 58 47.50 8.47 15.94
N PRO A 59 48.56 7.82 16.43
CA PRO A 59 49.54 7.12 15.59
C PRO A 59 49.02 5.76 15.13
N ALA A 60 49.23 5.48 13.84
CA ALA A 60 48.92 4.21 13.20
C ALA A 60 49.79 3.07 13.74
N LEU A 61 49.21 2.22 14.60
CA LEU A 61 49.70 0.88 14.86
C LEU A 61 49.10 -0.06 13.82
N ILE A 62 49.98 -0.65 13.02
CA ILE A 62 49.69 -1.60 11.95
C ILE A 62 49.23 -2.92 12.61
N ALA A 63 47.94 -3.02 12.93
CA ALA A 63 47.34 -4.26 13.40
C ALA A 63 47.16 -5.22 12.21
N ALA A 64 47.67 -6.44 12.36
CA ALA A 64 47.57 -7.50 11.37
C ALA A 64 46.10 -7.77 10.98
N PRO A 65 45.81 -8.14 9.71
CA PRO A 65 44.47 -8.45 9.26
C PRO A 65 43.95 -9.67 10.03
N THR A 66 43.01 -9.45 10.95
CA THR A 66 42.24 -10.53 11.55
C THR A 66 41.40 -11.20 10.48
N PRO A 67 41.46 -12.54 10.33
CA PRO A 67 40.59 -13.26 9.42
C PRO A 67 39.14 -13.04 9.86
N ILE A 68 38.38 -12.29 9.05
CA ILE A 68 36.96 -12.09 9.26
C ILE A 68 36.30 -13.47 9.15
N PRO A 69 35.65 -13.99 10.20
CA PRO A 69 34.90 -15.23 10.07
C PRO A 69 33.79 -14.99 9.05
N SER A 70 33.86 -15.70 7.92
CA SER A 70 32.80 -15.74 6.90
C SER A 70 31.56 -16.35 7.53
N ARG A 71 30.77 -15.52 8.21
CA ARG A 71 29.47 -15.91 8.74
C ARG A 71 28.58 -16.09 7.52
N ILE A 72 28.46 -17.33 7.05
CA ILE A 72 27.45 -17.73 6.09
C ILE A 72 26.13 -17.45 6.79
N ALA A 73 25.58 -16.26 6.55
CA ALA A 73 24.26 -15.89 7.02
C ALA A 73 23.30 -16.74 6.20
N THR A 74 22.85 -17.86 6.78
CA THR A 74 21.74 -18.63 6.25
C THR A 74 20.58 -17.64 6.09
N GLN A 75 20.24 -17.31 4.85
CA GLN A 75 19.08 -16.46 4.58
C GLN A 75 17.88 -17.11 5.26
N PRO A 76 17.07 -16.34 6.00
CA PRO A 76 15.87 -16.87 6.60
C PRO A 76 14.99 -17.42 5.49
N ALA A 77 14.55 -18.67 5.62
CA ALA A 77 13.61 -19.25 4.70
C ALA A 77 12.31 -18.43 4.73
N ILE A 78 11.83 -18.03 3.54
CA ILE A 78 10.58 -17.28 3.41
C ILE A 78 9.42 -18.24 3.68
N ASP A 79 8.45 -17.80 4.47
CA ASP A 79 7.25 -18.58 4.78
C ASP A 79 6.44 -18.85 3.49
N PRO A 80 6.07 -20.11 3.19
CA PRO A 80 5.30 -20.43 1.98
C PRO A 80 3.95 -19.70 1.91
N SER A 81 3.34 -19.36 3.05
CA SER A 81 2.10 -18.57 3.08
C SER A 81 2.30 -17.14 2.59
N VAL A 82 3.48 -16.56 2.84
CA VAL A 82 3.84 -15.23 2.33
C VAL A 82 4.01 -15.29 0.82
N VAL A 83 4.68 -16.33 0.30
CA VAL A 83 4.86 -16.52 -1.14
C VAL A 83 3.50 -16.63 -1.85
N ASP A 84 2.57 -17.41 -1.30
CA ASP A 84 1.21 -17.54 -1.86
C ASP A 84 0.44 -16.21 -1.84
N ALA A 85 0.46 -15.50 -0.71
CA ALA A 85 -0.19 -14.21 -0.59
C ALA A 85 0.39 -13.19 -1.58
N VAL A 86 1.72 -13.14 -1.74
CA VAL A 86 2.38 -12.24 -2.69
C VAL A 86 2.03 -12.60 -4.13
N PHE A 87 2.02 -13.88 -4.49
CA PHE A 87 1.61 -14.34 -5.82
C PHE A 87 0.17 -13.89 -6.16
N ARG A 88 -0.75 -14.05 -5.21
CA ARG A 88 -2.16 -13.63 -5.36
C ARG A 88 -2.29 -12.11 -5.43
N LEU A 89 -1.56 -11.35 -4.62
CA LEU A 89 -1.53 -9.88 -4.68
C LEU A 89 -0.94 -9.35 -6.00
N GLN A 90 -0.07 -10.13 -6.65
CA GLN A 90 0.46 -9.81 -7.98
C GLN A 90 -0.42 -10.30 -9.12
N THR A 91 -1.53 -11.00 -8.83
CA THR A 91 -2.49 -11.46 -9.82
C THR A 91 -3.87 -10.82 -9.56
N PRO A 92 -4.03 -9.51 -9.83
CA PRO A 92 -5.32 -8.84 -9.68
C PRO A 92 -6.43 -9.51 -10.50
N PRO A 93 -7.71 -9.36 -10.10
CA PRO A 93 -8.84 -9.85 -10.88
C PRO A 93 -9.03 -9.01 -12.15
N GLU A 94 -9.72 -9.56 -13.17
CA GLU A 94 -9.79 -8.93 -14.50
C GLU A 94 -10.43 -7.53 -14.46
N GLU A 95 -11.41 -7.32 -13.59
CA GLU A 95 -12.09 -6.05 -13.37
C GLU A 95 -11.18 -4.94 -12.82
N ALA A 96 -10.03 -5.28 -12.22
CA ALA A 96 -9.06 -4.31 -11.73
C ALA A 96 -8.26 -3.66 -12.87
N TYR A 97 -8.22 -4.27 -14.05
CA TYR A 97 -7.41 -3.80 -15.18
C TYR A 97 -8.14 -2.75 -16.02
N ASN A 98 -7.57 -1.55 -16.05
CA ASN A 98 -7.96 -0.52 -16.99
C ASN A 98 -7.03 -0.51 -18.21
N ARG A 99 -7.30 -1.40 -19.17
CA ARG A 99 -6.49 -1.56 -20.39
C ARG A 99 -6.43 -0.29 -21.25
N ARG A 100 -7.44 0.59 -21.16
CA ARG A 100 -7.46 1.86 -21.92
C ARG A 100 -6.38 2.83 -21.45
N HIS A 101 -6.07 2.80 -20.15
CA HIS A 101 -5.14 3.74 -19.52
C HIS A 101 -3.83 3.09 -19.08
N ASN A 102 -3.65 1.79 -19.34
CA ASN A 102 -2.51 1.00 -18.85
C ASN A 102 -2.32 1.06 -17.33
N MET A 103 -3.44 1.11 -16.59
CA MET A 103 -3.44 1.17 -15.12
C MET A 103 -4.20 -0.03 -14.53
N ILE A 104 -3.88 -0.35 -13.29
CA ILE A 104 -4.57 -1.32 -12.44
C ILE A 104 -5.04 -0.57 -11.19
N THR A 105 -6.31 -0.76 -10.84
CA THR A 105 -6.90 -0.22 -9.61
C THR A 105 -7.18 -1.36 -8.65
N LEU A 106 -6.41 -1.44 -7.56
CA LEU A 106 -6.59 -2.43 -6.52
C LEU A 106 -7.50 -1.89 -5.42
N GLN A 107 -8.51 -2.69 -5.06
CA GLN A 107 -9.41 -2.42 -3.95
C GLN A 107 -8.82 -2.97 -2.65
N PHE A 108 -8.85 -2.19 -1.57
CA PHE A 108 -8.30 -2.60 -0.29
C PHE A 108 -9.02 -3.82 0.28
N LYS A 109 -10.35 -3.87 0.12
CA LYS A 109 -11.17 -5.03 0.48
C LYS A 109 -10.66 -6.34 -0.15
N TRP A 110 -10.31 -6.31 -1.43
CA TRP A 110 -9.76 -7.48 -2.13
C TRP A 110 -8.41 -7.90 -1.53
N ALA A 111 -7.55 -6.95 -1.19
CA ALA A 111 -6.27 -7.26 -0.57
C ALA A 111 -6.45 -7.88 0.83
N ILE A 112 -7.47 -7.45 1.60
CA ILE A 112 -7.84 -8.08 2.87
C ILE A 112 -8.26 -9.55 2.65
N GLU A 113 -9.04 -9.84 1.61
CA GLU A 113 -9.49 -11.21 1.30
C GLU A 113 -8.32 -12.14 0.91
N ILE A 114 -7.26 -11.62 0.28
CA ILE A 114 -6.07 -12.40 -0.04
C ILE A 114 -5.21 -12.66 1.19
N VAL A 115 -4.92 -11.61 1.95
CA VAL A 115 -3.96 -11.66 3.07
C VAL A 115 -4.61 -12.26 4.33
N GLY A 116 -5.92 -12.14 4.48
CA GLY A 116 -6.67 -12.52 5.66
C GLY A 116 -6.80 -11.37 6.65
N GLU A 117 -8.03 -11.12 7.12
CA GLU A 117 -8.39 -10.02 8.00
C GLU A 117 -7.60 -9.99 9.33
N GLN A 118 -7.21 -11.17 9.84
CA GLN A 118 -6.42 -11.33 11.06
C GLN A 118 -5.02 -10.72 11.01
N ASN A 119 -4.50 -10.46 9.80
CA ASN A 119 -3.20 -9.80 9.61
C ASN A 119 -3.31 -8.27 9.64
N PHE A 120 -4.52 -7.72 9.73
CA PHE A 120 -4.74 -6.29 9.78
C PHE A 120 -5.17 -5.84 11.16
N GLU A 121 -4.63 -4.71 11.58
CA GLU A 121 -4.89 -4.08 12.87
C GLU A 121 -5.64 -2.75 12.65
N CYS A 122 -6.54 -2.41 13.56
CA CYS A 122 -7.17 -1.09 13.57
C CYS A 122 -6.20 -0.08 14.17
N ASN A 123 -5.88 0.98 13.44
CA ASN A 123 -5.12 2.08 14.01
C ASN A 123 -6.07 3.00 14.78
N PHE A 124 -5.77 3.34 16.04
CA PHE A 124 -6.61 4.25 16.83
C PHE A 124 -6.83 5.62 16.17
N ARG A 125 -5.97 6.02 15.24
CA ARG A 125 -6.02 7.33 14.56
C ARG A 125 -6.72 7.30 13.20
N ASP A 126 -6.90 6.13 12.60
CA ASP A 126 -7.42 5.99 11.24
C ASP A 126 -8.46 4.85 11.24
N PRO A 127 -9.71 5.09 10.81
CA PRO A 127 -10.72 4.03 10.73
C PRO A 127 -10.32 2.88 9.80
N ARG A 128 -9.37 3.10 8.89
CA ARG A 128 -8.87 2.06 7.98
C ARG A 128 -7.97 1.08 8.71
N LYS A 129 -8.22 -0.22 8.49
CA LYS A 129 -7.35 -1.30 8.95
C LYS A 129 -6.01 -1.23 8.21
N VAL A 130 -4.90 -1.56 8.87
CA VAL A 130 -3.57 -1.56 8.28
C VAL A 130 -2.84 -2.87 8.58
N LEU A 131 -1.96 -3.30 7.68
CA LEU A 131 -1.18 -4.51 7.86
C LEU A 131 -0.33 -4.42 9.13
N GLY A 132 -0.47 -5.38 10.03
CA GLY A 132 0.26 -5.43 11.29
C GLY A 132 1.76 -5.60 11.06
N ARG A 133 2.60 -4.85 11.78
CA ARG A 133 4.07 -4.87 11.59
C ARG A 133 4.71 -6.18 12.04
N SER A 134 4.04 -6.93 12.89
CA SER A 134 4.47 -8.25 13.37
C SER A 134 4.14 -9.37 12.38
N THR A 135 3.36 -9.11 11.33
CA THR A 135 2.92 -10.15 10.40
C THR A 135 4.06 -10.65 9.52
N PRO A 136 4.08 -11.94 9.14
CA PRO A 136 5.07 -12.47 8.20
C PRO A 136 5.11 -11.71 6.88
N LEU A 137 3.94 -11.32 6.35
CA LEU A 137 3.85 -10.57 5.10
C LEU A 137 4.51 -9.18 5.20
N TYR A 138 4.37 -8.48 6.32
CA TYR A 138 5.04 -7.20 6.52
C TYR A 138 6.57 -7.35 6.52
N ASN A 139 7.06 -8.38 7.20
CA ASN A 139 8.50 -8.59 7.40
C ASN A 139 9.20 -9.22 6.19
N GLN A 140 8.50 -10.08 5.45
CA GLN A 140 9.09 -10.89 4.38
C GLN A 140 8.55 -10.54 2.98
N GLY A 141 7.49 -9.73 2.87
CA GLY A 141 6.81 -9.45 1.61
C GLY A 141 7.74 -8.92 0.52
N ILE A 142 8.64 -7.97 0.86
CA ILE A 142 9.64 -7.45 -0.10
C ILE A 142 10.60 -8.55 -0.56
N MET A 143 11.08 -9.39 0.35
CA MET A 143 11.96 -10.51 0.01
C MET A 143 11.25 -11.55 -0.87
N ALA A 144 9.95 -11.72 -0.68
CA ALA A 144 9.09 -12.56 -1.51
C ALA A 144 8.70 -11.90 -2.86
N GLY A 145 9.17 -10.69 -3.15
CA GLY A 145 8.95 -9.99 -4.41
C GLY A 145 7.74 -9.06 -4.44
N LEU A 146 7.10 -8.76 -3.30
CA LEU A 146 6.00 -7.80 -3.23
C LEU A 146 6.51 -6.39 -3.56
N PRO A 147 5.90 -5.67 -4.53
CA PRO A 147 6.27 -4.29 -4.80
C PRO A 147 6.12 -3.40 -3.56
N LEU A 148 7.13 -2.57 -3.28
CA LEU A 148 7.15 -1.68 -2.11
C LEU A 148 5.92 -0.77 -2.03
N LYS A 149 5.41 -0.31 -3.18
CA LYS A 149 4.19 0.52 -3.24
C LYS A 149 2.96 -0.21 -2.71
N ILE A 150 2.83 -1.50 -2.99
CA ILE A 150 1.72 -2.32 -2.50
C ILE A 150 1.89 -2.54 -1.00
N LEU A 151 3.09 -2.88 -0.53
CA LEU A 151 3.36 -3.05 0.91
C LEU A 151 3.07 -1.76 1.70
N ALA A 152 3.53 -0.61 1.20
CA ALA A 152 3.30 0.68 1.83
C ALA A 152 1.79 0.98 1.92
N TRP A 153 1.04 0.74 0.83
CA TRP A 153 -0.41 0.95 0.82
C TRP A 153 -1.15 0.04 1.80
N LEU A 154 -0.73 -1.23 1.92
CA LEU A 154 -1.25 -2.17 2.92
C LEU A 154 -0.91 -1.73 4.34
N ALA A 155 0.27 -1.13 4.55
CA ALA A 155 0.71 -0.56 5.82
C ALA A 155 0.09 0.82 6.14
N GLY A 156 -0.86 1.29 5.33
CA GLY A 156 -1.60 2.53 5.56
C GLY A 156 -1.03 3.77 4.86
N THR A 157 -0.09 3.61 3.92
CA THR A 157 0.53 4.73 3.18
C THR A 157 0.51 4.52 1.66
N PRO A 158 -0.39 5.16 0.90
CA PRO A 158 -1.40 6.12 1.35
C PRO A 158 -2.57 5.43 2.09
N GLY A 159 -3.27 6.21 2.93
CA GLY A 159 -4.46 5.80 3.68
C GLY A 159 -5.73 5.70 2.80
N THR A 160 -5.62 5.18 1.57
CA THR A 160 -6.72 5.14 0.59
C THR A 160 -7.29 3.75 0.44
N GLU A 161 -8.60 3.64 0.18
CA GLU A 161 -9.28 2.36 -0.12
C GLU A 161 -8.87 1.78 -1.48
N GLU A 162 -8.32 2.61 -2.37
CA GLU A 162 -7.88 2.21 -3.70
C GLU A 162 -6.40 2.52 -3.88
N LEU A 163 -5.71 1.65 -4.62
CA LEU A 163 -4.36 1.87 -5.09
C LEU A 163 -4.32 1.74 -6.61
N VAL A 164 -3.96 2.83 -7.28
CA VAL A 164 -3.83 2.87 -8.74
C VAL A 164 -2.35 2.79 -9.11
N LEU A 165 -1.99 1.80 -9.93
CA LEU A 165 -0.62 1.52 -10.35
C LEU A 165 -0.56 1.30 -11.87
N PRO A 166 0.56 1.64 -12.54
CA PRO A 166 0.78 1.20 -13.91
C PRO A 166 0.89 -0.33 -13.99
N ILE A 167 0.40 -0.92 -15.09
CA ILE A 167 0.43 -2.38 -15.33
C ILE A 167 1.85 -2.95 -15.23
N GLU A 168 2.86 -2.17 -15.65
CA GLU A 168 4.28 -2.57 -15.68
C GLU A 168 4.84 -3.03 -14.33
N ILE A 169 4.24 -2.61 -13.20
CA ILE A 169 4.67 -3.03 -11.85
C ILE A 169 4.40 -4.53 -11.61
N PHE A 170 3.46 -5.10 -12.35
CA PHE A 170 3.05 -6.51 -12.26
C PHE A 170 3.71 -7.39 -13.32
N ASP A 171 4.39 -6.79 -14.31
CA ASP A 171 5.18 -7.55 -15.27
C ASP A 171 6.43 -8.09 -14.57
N ALA A 172 6.47 -9.41 -14.32
CA ALA A 172 7.61 -10.08 -13.70
C ALA A 172 8.96 -9.83 -14.43
N LYS A 173 8.92 -9.37 -15.68
CA LYS A 173 10.10 -8.99 -16.47
C LYS A 173 10.70 -7.63 -16.09
N SER A 174 9.92 -6.71 -15.51
CA SER A 174 10.40 -5.36 -15.14
C SER A 174 11.11 -5.34 -13.79
N ASN A 175 10.78 -6.28 -12.88
CA ASN A 175 11.43 -6.43 -11.57
C ASN A 175 12.71 -7.27 -11.60
N GLY A 176 13.15 -7.71 -12.78
CA GLY A 176 14.36 -8.50 -12.98
C GLY A 176 15.51 -7.67 -13.53
N ARG A 177 16.15 -6.84 -12.68
CA ARG A 177 17.59 -6.52 -12.71
C ARG A 177 18.01 -5.55 -11.61
#